data_AF-A0A024K2L2-F1
#
_entry.id   AF-A0A024K2L2-F1
#
_cell.length_a   1.000
_cell.length_b   1.000
_cell.length_c   1.000
_cell.angle_alpha   90.00
_cell.angle_beta   90.00
_cell.angle_gamma   90.00
#
_symmetry.space_group_name_H-M   'P 1'
#
loop_
_entity.id
_entity.type
_entity.pdbx_description
1 polymer ?
#
loop_
_entity_poly.entity_id
_entity_poly.type
_entity_poly.pdbx_seq_one_letter_code
_entity_poly.pdbx_strand_id
1 'polypeptide(L)'
;MSEAVARTELITDPEVMAAVDAQLAVKVRQWPSMTRARLGAAVDRLVAKADRDALRRTRKQQADRELSLWDGGNGLTEVFGRLLTPDAQVLDARLNALAHTVCPHDPRTAAQRRADALGALAADADRLTCRCGQPTCPAATTAVPSPVLIHVVATQSTVDGTAPEPGALIGTDVLIPAELIAQLAAQAKLRPLVHPGDTPAEPRYAPSPALADFVRCRDLTCRFPGCDRPATDTDLDHTIPHTDGGPTCASNLKCLCRLHHLIKTFWGWHDRQLPDGTIIWTSPSGRTHVTAPGAALLFPDLCAPTAQITAPDHPEPCTDRSAMMPRRRRTRTRRRYDYIAAERRHHRQTRQPHQTSPPPTQLTAHGRPPNDEPHPSKRGGRSSLPRLRRRPPGSGWSAA
;
A
#
# COMPACT_ATOMS: atom_id res chain seq x y z
N MET A 1 22.39 17.83 -24.32
CA MET A 1 21.61 17.66 -25.57
C MET A 1 20.41 18.59 -25.55
N SER A 2 19.93 19.06 -26.70
CA SER A 2 18.72 19.90 -26.78
C SER A 2 17.45 19.04 -26.71
N GLU A 3 16.32 19.65 -26.32
CA GLU A 3 15.03 18.93 -26.22
C GLU A 3 14.61 18.36 -27.58
N ALA A 4 14.83 19.09 -28.68
CA ALA A 4 14.48 18.63 -30.03
C ALA A 4 15.19 17.32 -30.41
N VAL A 5 16.52 17.26 -30.24
CA VAL A 5 17.34 16.06 -30.54
C VAL A 5 16.88 14.85 -29.73
N ALA A 6 16.58 15.04 -28.43
CA ALA A 6 16.11 13.97 -27.56
C ALA A 6 14.69 13.45 -27.89
N ARG A 7 13.92 14.14 -28.74
CA ARG A 7 12.61 13.69 -29.24
C ARG A 7 12.66 13.11 -30.66
N THR A 8 13.61 13.55 -31.51
CA THR A 8 13.77 13.02 -32.88
C THR A 8 14.65 11.76 -32.94
N GLU A 9 15.48 11.50 -31.94
CA GLU A 9 16.42 10.36 -31.80
C GLU A 9 15.89 8.97 -32.22
N LEU A 10 14.58 8.70 -32.15
CA LEU A 10 13.99 7.41 -32.53
C LEU A 10 13.50 7.33 -33.99
N ILE A 11 13.63 8.40 -34.78
CA ILE A 11 13.36 8.34 -36.22
C ILE A 11 14.54 7.62 -36.89
N THR A 12 14.34 6.35 -37.29
CA THR A 12 15.39 5.53 -37.92
C THR A 12 15.46 5.68 -39.44
N ASP A 13 14.47 6.33 -40.06
CA ASP A 13 14.41 6.61 -41.49
C ASP A 13 15.04 7.99 -41.80
N PRO A 14 16.10 8.07 -42.63
CA PRO A 14 16.77 9.34 -42.95
C PRO A 14 15.91 10.36 -43.69
N GLU A 15 14.98 9.92 -44.55
CA GLU A 15 14.10 10.81 -45.31
C GLU A 15 13.02 11.40 -44.40
N VAL A 16 12.48 10.59 -43.49
CA VAL A 16 11.56 11.05 -42.43
C VAL A 16 12.27 12.04 -41.50
N MET A 17 13.52 11.77 -41.10
CA MET A 17 14.30 12.68 -40.27
C MET A 17 14.48 14.04 -40.96
N ALA A 18 14.91 14.05 -42.22
CA ALA A 18 15.06 15.27 -43.02
C ALA A 18 13.75 16.05 -43.16
N ALA A 19 12.62 15.36 -43.35
CA ALA A 19 11.29 15.97 -43.43
C ALA A 19 10.78 16.54 -42.09
N VAL A 20 11.20 15.98 -40.96
CA VAL A 20 10.92 16.51 -39.61
C VAL A 20 11.80 17.72 -39.31
N ASP A 21 13.11 17.64 -39.58
CA ASP A 21 14.05 18.76 -39.38
C ASP A 21 13.71 19.97 -40.26
N ALA A 22 13.32 19.76 -41.52
CA ALA A 22 12.83 20.84 -42.38
C ALA A 22 11.59 21.54 -41.79
N GLN A 23 10.65 20.78 -41.23
CA GLN A 23 9.48 21.34 -40.57
C GLN A 23 9.80 22.05 -39.24
N LEU A 24 10.78 21.54 -38.48
CA LEU A 24 11.28 22.19 -37.26
C LEU A 24 11.98 23.51 -37.60
N ALA A 25 12.88 23.53 -38.59
CA ALA A 25 13.65 24.70 -39.01
C ALA A 25 12.77 25.86 -39.49
N VAL A 26 11.60 25.57 -40.08
CA VAL A 26 10.58 26.58 -40.42
C VAL A 26 9.79 27.01 -39.17
N LYS A 27 9.30 26.07 -38.36
CA LYS A 27 8.37 26.37 -37.26
C LYS A 27 9.03 27.03 -36.05
N VAL A 28 10.28 26.68 -35.72
CA VAL A 28 11.04 27.28 -34.62
C VAL A 28 11.17 28.80 -34.80
N ARG A 29 11.27 29.31 -36.04
CA ARG A 29 11.31 30.75 -36.35
C ARG A 29 9.97 31.47 -36.13
N GLN A 30 8.87 30.73 -36.06
CA GLN A 30 7.50 31.24 -35.90
C GLN A 30 6.93 30.97 -34.49
N TRP A 31 7.71 30.34 -33.61
CA TRP A 31 7.27 29.96 -32.28
C TRP A 31 7.46 31.09 -31.28
N PRO A 32 6.42 31.46 -30.49
CA PRO A 32 6.57 32.40 -29.40
C PRO A 32 7.40 31.80 -28.26
N SER A 33 7.84 32.65 -27.32
CA SER A 33 8.47 32.18 -26.09
C SER A 33 7.55 31.20 -25.36
N MET A 34 8.08 30.02 -25.02
CA MET A 34 7.30 28.93 -24.44
C MET A 34 8.12 28.10 -23.46
N THR A 35 7.44 27.40 -22.56
CA THR A 35 8.08 26.47 -21.63
C THR A 35 8.64 25.25 -22.34
N ARG A 36 9.69 24.65 -21.78
CA ARG A 36 10.30 23.40 -22.29
C ARG A 36 9.29 22.27 -22.50
N ALA A 37 8.25 22.20 -21.67
CA ALA A 37 7.14 21.24 -21.82
C ALA A 37 6.28 21.50 -23.07
N ARG A 38 5.95 22.77 -23.37
CA ARG A 38 5.24 23.14 -24.62
C ARG A 38 6.10 22.87 -25.85
N LEU A 39 7.41 23.13 -25.77
CA LEU A 39 8.36 22.81 -26.83
C LEU A 39 8.39 21.30 -27.11
N GLY A 40 8.56 20.47 -26.07
CA GLY A 40 8.51 19.01 -26.19
C GLY A 40 7.22 18.53 -26.87
N ALA A 41 6.06 18.96 -26.39
CA ALA A 41 4.77 18.59 -26.97
C ALA A 41 4.57 19.07 -28.43
N ALA A 42 5.18 20.20 -28.82
CA ALA A 42 5.16 20.69 -30.19
C ALA A 42 6.04 19.83 -31.13
N VAL A 43 7.20 19.37 -30.64
CA VAL A 43 8.08 18.42 -31.38
C VAL A 43 7.42 17.03 -31.46
N ASP A 44 6.89 16.51 -30.34
CA ASP A 44 6.17 15.23 -30.31
C ASP A 44 5.02 15.20 -31.35
N ARG A 45 4.31 16.33 -31.53
CA ARG A 45 3.22 16.46 -32.51
C ARG A 45 3.69 16.51 -33.98
N LEU A 46 4.97 16.82 -34.23
CA LEU A 46 5.59 16.72 -35.56
C LEU A 46 6.03 15.28 -35.83
N VAL A 47 6.73 14.65 -34.87
CA VAL A 47 7.10 13.22 -34.94
C VAL A 47 5.85 12.37 -35.17
N ALA A 48 4.79 12.56 -34.37
CA ALA A 48 3.49 11.87 -34.48
C ALA A 48 2.80 11.93 -35.86
N LYS A 49 3.17 12.88 -36.71
CA LYS A 49 2.67 13.04 -38.09
C LYS A 49 3.57 12.40 -39.13
N ALA A 50 4.88 12.38 -38.91
CA ALA A 50 5.86 11.85 -39.85
C ALA A 50 6.10 10.35 -39.63
N ASP A 51 6.29 9.94 -38.38
CA ASP A 51 6.43 8.54 -37.97
C ASP A 51 5.74 8.31 -36.61
N ARG A 52 4.76 7.40 -36.62
CA ARG A 52 3.95 7.04 -35.45
C ARG A 52 4.61 6.03 -34.51
N ASP A 53 5.67 5.37 -34.94
CA ASP A 53 6.44 4.39 -34.17
C ASP A 53 7.77 4.95 -33.66
N ALA A 54 8.35 5.96 -34.32
CA ALA A 54 9.39 6.82 -33.75
C ALA A 54 8.91 7.68 -32.57
N LEU A 55 7.60 7.84 -32.38
CA LEU A 55 7.08 8.30 -31.09
C LEU A 55 7.56 7.36 -29.99
N ARG A 56 8.39 7.87 -29.06
CA ARG A 56 8.74 7.20 -27.79
C ARG A 56 7.46 6.67 -27.13
N ARG A 57 7.16 5.38 -27.36
CA ARG A 57 5.79 4.84 -27.22
C ARG A 57 5.29 5.08 -25.80
N THR A 58 4.33 6.00 -25.65
CA THR A 58 3.79 6.44 -24.35
C THR A 58 3.32 5.26 -23.51
N ARG A 59 2.79 4.21 -24.16
CA ARG A 59 2.39 2.93 -23.54
C ARG A 59 3.51 2.19 -22.79
N LYS A 60 4.80 2.36 -23.15
CA LYS A 60 5.92 1.74 -22.43
C LYS A 60 6.24 2.53 -21.16
N GLN A 61 6.41 3.84 -21.27
CA GLN A 61 6.56 4.72 -20.09
C GLN A 61 5.32 4.73 -19.17
N GLN A 62 4.13 4.43 -19.70
CA GLN A 62 2.91 4.19 -18.93
C GLN A 62 2.83 2.79 -18.29
N ALA A 63 3.66 1.83 -18.71
CA ALA A 63 3.85 0.59 -17.95
C ALA A 63 4.80 0.83 -16.77
N ASP A 64 5.79 1.70 -16.97
CA ASP A 64 6.78 2.13 -15.97
C ASP A 64 6.22 3.15 -14.94
N ARG A 65 4.91 3.11 -14.62
CA ARG A 65 4.32 3.93 -13.56
C ARG A 65 4.53 3.26 -12.21
N GLU A 66 5.25 3.93 -11.34
CA GLU A 66 5.56 3.47 -9.98
C GLU A 66 5.44 4.63 -8.99
N LEU A 67 5.43 4.30 -7.69
CA LEU A 67 5.62 5.25 -6.60
C LEU A 67 6.45 4.54 -5.54
N SER A 68 7.52 5.19 -5.10
CA SER A 68 8.56 4.63 -4.25
C SER A 68 8.86 5.59 -3.10
N LEU A 69 9.02 5.02 -1.92
CA LEU A 69 9.35 5.73 -0.68
C LEU A 69 10.78 5.35 -0.29
N TRP A 70 11.58 6.34 0.07
CA TRP A 70 12.97 6.19 0.48
C TRP A 70 13.18 6.91 1.81
N ASP A 71 14.00 6.35 2.70
CA ASP A 71 14.38 7.06 3.92
C ASP A 71 15.23 8.29 3.57
N GLY A 72 14.77 9.47 3.96
CA GLY A 72 15.50 10.73 3.83
C GLY A 72 16.30 11.10 5.08
N GLY A 73 16.22 10.27 6.13
CA GLY A 73 16.74 10.55 7.46
C GLY A 73 15.92 11.59 8.22
N ASN A 74 16.25 11.79 9.49
CA ASN A 74 15.64 12.81 10.36
C ASN A 74 14.09 12.73 10.45
N GLY A 75 13.51 11.52 10.32
CA GLY A 75 12.07 11.31 10.32
C GLY A 75 11.35 11.80 9.05
N LEU A 76 12.09 12.09 7.97
CA LEU A 76 11.56 12.46 6.66
C LEU A 76 11.66 11.27 5.70
N THR A 77 10.69 11.14 4.80
CA THR A 77 10.66 10.10 3.77
C THR A 77 10.51 10.77 2.42
N GLU A 78 11.45 10.51 1.50
CA GLU A 78 11.37 11.02 0.13
C GLU A 78 10.39 10.17 -0.68
N VAL A 79 9.44 10.83 -1.35
CA VAL A 79 8.41 10.16 -2.17
C VAL A 79 8.63 10.54 -3.63
N PHE A 80 9.08 9.58 -4.43
CA PHE A 80 9.25 9.72 -5.88
C PHE A 80 8.23 8.86 -6.61
N GLY A 81 7.69 9.35 -7.73
CA GLY A 81 6.71 8.58 -8.50
C GLY A 81 6.46 9.10 -9.91
N ARG A 82 5.94 8.21 -10.76
CA ARG A 82 5.63 8.44 -12.17
C ARG A 82 4.14 8.19 -12.40
N LEU A 83 3.33 9.23 -12.25
CA LEU A 83 1.87 9.21 -12.45
C LEU A 83 1.48 9.48 -13.92
N LEU A 84 0.22 9.24 -14.30
CA LEU A 84 -0.31 9.86 -15.51
C LEU A 84 -0.45 11.37 -15.28
N THR A 85 -0.29 12.17 -16.34
CA THR A 85 -0.37 13.64 -16.23
C THR A 85 -1.72 14.13 -15.68
N PRO A 86 -2.89 13.58 -16.06
CA PRO A 86 -4.16 13.96 -15.42
C PRO A 86 -4.17 13.68 -13.91
N ASP A 87 -3.81 12.46 -13.49
CA ASP A 87 -3.73 12.05 -12.08
C ASP A 87 -2.79 12.97 -11.28
N ALA A 88 -1.64 13.34 -11.87
CA ALA A 88 -0.68 14.26 -11.29
C ALA A 88 -1.24 15.69 -11.11
N GLN A 89 -2.06 16.18 -12.04
CA GLN A 89 -2.72 17.48 -11.91
C GLN A 89 -3.87 17.46 -10.90
N VAL A 90 -4.62 16.35 -10.80
CA VAL A 90 -5.62 16.13 -9.75
C VAL A 90 -4.96 16.10 -8.37
N LEU A 91 -3.83 15.40 -8.23
CA LEU A 91 -3.03 15.38 -7.00
C LEU A 91 -2.51 16.78 -6.66
N ASP A 92 -1.88 17.47 -7.61
CA ASP A 92 -1.37 18.83 -7.42
C ASP A 92 -2.45 19.79 -6.89
N ALA A 93 -3.60 19.83 -7.57
CA ALA A 93 -4.75 20.65 -7.19
C ALA A 93 -5.33 20.25 -5.83
N ARG A 94 -5.41 18.95 -5.50
CA ARG A 94 -5.93 18.47 -4.21
C ARG A 94 -5.00 18.82 -3.05
N LEU A 95 -3.69 18.69 -3.22
CA LEU A 95 -2.69 19.09 -2.23
C LEU A 95 -2.75 20.60 -1.97
N ASN A 96 -2.86 21.42 -3.04
CA ASN A 96 -3.01 22.87 -2.91
C ASN A 96 -4.31 23.23 -2.17
N ALA A 97 -5.44 22.61 -2.53
CA ALA A 97 -6.72 22.84 -1.86
C ALA A 97 -6.68 22.51 -0.36
N LEU A 98 -6.10 21.36 0.00
CA LEU A 98 -5.90 20.96 1.40
C LEU A 98 -5.00 21.95 2.16
N ALA A 99 -3.89 22.39 1.56
CA ALA A 99 -2.96 23.37 2.14
C ALA A 99 -3.60 24.75 2.45
N HIS A 100 -4.73 25.07 1.81
CA HIS A 100 -5.52 26.29 2.03
C HIS A 100 -6.68 26.13 3.02
N THR A 101 -6.91 24.95 3.62
CA THR A 101 -7.99 24.74 4.60
C THR A 101 -7.69 25.24 6.02
N VAL A 102 -6.46 25.67 6.29
CA VAL A 102 -6.03 26.29 7.56
C VAL A 102 -6.29 27.80 7.58
N CYS A 103 -6.25 28.42 8.77
CA CYS A 103 -6.41 29.88 8.88
C CYS A 103 -5.09 30.64 8.56
N PRO A 104 -5.13 31.96 8.32
CA PRO A 104 -3.94 32.77 8.01
C PRO A 104 -2.85 32.76 9.08
N HIS A 105 -3.19 32.41 10.33
CA HIS A 105 -2.26 32.35 11.48
C HIS A 105 -1.60 30.97 11.66
N ASP A 106 -1.71 30.06 10.70
CA ASP A 106 -0.98 28.79 10.75
C ASP A 106 0.53 29.03 10.58
N PRO A 107 1.39 28.56 11.52
CA PRO A 107 2.82 28.87 11.52
C PRO A 107 3.61 28.18 10.40
N ARG A 108 3.03 27.21 9.68
CA ARG A 108 3.71 26.47 8.61
C ARG A 108 3.79 27.29 7.33
N THR A 109 4.91 27.21 6.63
CA THR A 109 5.05 27.72 5.26
C THR A 109 4.06 27.03 4.31
N ALA A 110 3.80 27.66 3.15
CA ALA A 110 2.95 27.04 2.12
C ALA A 110 3.51 25.69 1.62
N ALA A 111 4.84 25.55 1.56
CA ALA A 111 5.50 24.29 1.19
C ALA A 111 5.28 23.19 2.25
N GLN A 112 5.46 23.50 3.54
CA GLN A 112 5.18 22.55 4.63
C GLN A 112 3.71 22.13 4.66
N ARG A 113 2.76 23.07 4.51
CA ARG A 113 1.33 22.74 4.43
C ARG A 113 0.98 21.86 3.24
N ARG A 114 1.70 22.00 2.13
CA ARG A 114 1.56 21.15 0.94
C ARG A 114 2.14 19.75 1.13
N ALA A 115 3.20 19.61 1.94
CA ALA A 115 3.71 18.30 2.36
C ALA A 115 2.76 17.61 3.33
N ASP A 116 2.32 18.32 4.39
CA ASP A 116 1.32 17.82 5.35
C ASP A 116 0.01 17.41 4.67
N ALA A 117 -0.39 18.13 3.60
CA ALA A 117 -1.56 17.79 2.79
C ALA A 117 -1.48 16.41 2.12
N LEU A 118 -0.27 15.87 1.85
CA LEU A 118 -0.11 14.52 1.30
C LEU A 118 -0.41 13.45 2.35
N GLY A 119 0.05 13.67 3.59
CA GLY A 119 -0.30 12.81 4.73
C GLY A 119 -1.79 12.86 5.05
N ALA A 120 -2.39 14.05 5.03
CA ALA A 120 -3.83 14.23 5.22
C ALA A 120 -4.66 13.54 4.11
N LEU A 121 -4.22 13.64 2.84
CA LEU A 121 -4.86 12.95 1.72
C LEU A 121 -4.76 11.42 1.84
N ALA A 122 -3.63 10.90 2.31
CA ALA A 122 -3.44 9.47 2.55
C ALA A 122 -4.22 8.93 3.77
N ALA A 123 -4.70 9.82 4.64
CA ALA A 123 -5.56 9.53 5.78
C ALA A 123 -7.07 9.76 5.50
N ASP A 124 -7.45 9.90 4.22
CA ASP A 124 -8.81 10.24 3.76
C ASP A 124 -9.39 11.55 4.33
N ALA A 125 -8.54 12.47 4.82
CA ALA A 125 -9.00 13.73 5.40
C ALA A 125 -9.43 14.75 4.32
N ASP A 126 -10.46 15.53 4.65
CA ASP A 126 -10.99 16.59 3.78
C ASP A 126 -10.29 17.95 3.97
N ARG A 127 -9.54 18.10 5.07
CA ARG A 127 -8.86 19.32 5.51
C ARG A 127 -7.63 19.04 6.38
N LEU A 128 -6.79 20.06 6.56
CA LEU A 128 -5.69 20.07 7.53
C LEU A 128 -6.14 20.64 8.87
N THR A 129 -5.75 19.98 9.97
CA THR A 129 -5.78 20.59 11.30
C THR A 129 -4.76 21.73 11.37
N CYS A 130 -5.23 22.92 11.73
CA CYS A 130 -4.45 24.15 11.85
C CYS A 130 -3.60 24.15 13.13
N ARG A 131 -2.35 24.61 13.05
CA ARG A 131 -1.39 24.66 14.17
C ARG A 131 -1.24 26.06 14.80
N CYS A 132 -2.23 26.94 14.62
CA CYS A 132 -2.18 28.33 15.11
C CYS A 132 -2.37 28.53 16.63
N GLY A 133 -2.57 27.47 17.42
CA GLY A 133 -2.75 27.53 18.88
C GLY A 133 -4.05 28.18 19.40
N GLN A 134 -4.81 28.87 18.55
CA GLN A 134 -6.06 29.56 18.93
C GLN A 134 -7.21 28.57 19.21
N PRO A 135 -7.80 28.55 20.42
CA PRO A 135 -8.80 27.55 20.83
C PRO A 135 -10.15 27.69 20.11
N THR A 136 -10.45 28.89 19.58
CA THR A 136 -11.68 29.19 18.82
C THR A 136 -11.49 29.04 17.30
N CYS A 137 -10.36 28.53 16.84
CA CYS A 137 -10.06 28.42 15.41
C CYS A 137 -10.94 27.35 14.72
N PRO A 138 -11.79 27.69 13.73
CA PRO A 138 -12.63 26.72 13.02
C PRO A 138 -11.83 25.78 12.10
N ALA A 139 -10.51 25.96 12.01
CA ALA A 139 -9.58 25.05 11.34
C ALA A 139 -8.70 24.24 12.31
N ALA A 140 -8.76 24.47 13.62
CA ALA A 140 -8.08 23.63 14.62
C ALA A 140 -8.87 22.34 14.95
N THR A 141 -9.91 22.01 14.18
CA THR A 141 -10.71 20.80 14.34
C THR A 141 -9.83 19.54 14.18
N THR A 142 -10.06 18.57 15.07
CA THR A 142 -9.32 17.30 15.15
C THR A 142 -9.37 16.52 13.84
N ALA A 143 -8.30 15.77 13.56
CA ALA A 143 -8.19 14.92 12.38
C ALA A 143 -9.32 13.88 12.28
N VAL A 144 -9.72 13.56 11.05
CA VAL A 144 -10.61 12.43 10.73
C VAL A 144 -9.87 11.12 11.04
N PRO A 145 -10.54 10.08 11.59
CA PRO A 145 -9.90 8.79 11.80
C PRO A 145 -9.47 8.14 10.47
N SER A 146 -8.15 8.02 10.27
CA SER A 146 -7.57 7.28 9.15
C SER A 146 -7.99 5.81 9.17
N PRO A 147 -8.29 5.18 8.01
CA PRO A 147 -8.43 3.72 7.93
C PRO A 147 -7.09 2.99 8.05
N VAL A 148 -5.96 3.70 7.95
CA VAL A 148 -4.60 3.15 8.08
C VAL A 148 -4.07 3.39 9.50
N LEU A 149 -3.74 2.31 10.20
CA LEU A 149 -3.05 2.33 11.48
C LEU A 149 -1.54 2.09 11.28
N ILE A 150 -0.72 2.98 11.82
CA ILE A 150 0.73 2.78 12.00
C ILE A 150 1.05 2.66 13.49
N HIS A 151 2.08 1.89 13.82
CA HIS A 151 2.54 1.70 15.19
C HIS A 151 3.93 2.31 15.35
N VAL A 152 4.09 3.25 16.29
CA VAL A 152 5.38 3.84 16.65
C VAL A 152 5.69 3.47 18.10
N VAL A 153 6.92 3.04 18.34
CA VAL A 153 7.45 2.72 19.67
C VAL A 153 8.44 3.81 20.06
N ALA A 154 8.35 4.32 21.28
CA ALA A 154 9.28 5.28 21.86
C ALA A 154 9.30 5.11 23.39
N THR A 155 10.33 5.62 24.05
CA THR A 155 10.36 5.71 25.53
C THR A 155 9.34 6.75 26.01
N GLN A 156 8.91 6.64 27.26
CA GLN A 156 8.01 7.64 27.86
C GLN A 156 8.67 9.03 27.91
N SER A 157 9.99 9.10 28.18
CA SER A 157 10.75 10.35 28.20
C SER A 157 10.76 11.07 26.85
N THR A 158 10.88 10.33 25.73
CA THR A 158 10.75 10.87 24.37
C THR A 158 9.31 11.32 24.06
N VAL A 159 8.31 10.54 24.48
CA VAL A 159 6.88 10.89 24.32
C VAL A 159 6.54 12.20 25.04
N ASP A 160 7.10 12.41 26.23
CA ASP A 160 6.93 13.63 27.04
C ASP A 160 7.84 14.79 26.58
N GLY A 161 8.68 14.59 25.56
CA GLY A 161 9.62 15.60 25.03
C GLY A 161 10.77 15.97 25.99
N THR A 162 11.09 15.09 26.94
CA THR A 162 12.08 15.33 28.01
C THR A 162 13.47 14.76 27.72
N ALA A 163 13.60 13.87 26.73
CA ALA A 163 14.86 13.21 26.37
C ALA A 163 14.97 13.00 24.84
N PRO A 164 16.20 12.89 24.30
CA PRO A 164 16.46 12.99 22.86
C PRO A 164 16.42 11.65 22.10
N GLU A 165 16.11 10.52 22.75
CA GLU A 165 16.12 9.21 22.09
C GLU A 165 15.05 9.14 20.98
N PRO A 166 15.35 8.58 19.80
CA PRO A 166 14.38 8.46 18.73
C PRO A 166 13.34 7.36 19.02
N GLY A 167 12.15 7.52 18.44
CA GLY A 167 11.21 6.40 18.29
C GLY A 167 11.46 5.60 17.02
N ALA A 168 10.87 4.41 16.94
CA ALA A 168 10.94 3.52 15.79
C ALA A 168 9.54 3.21 15.24
N LEU A 169 9.40 3.20 13.91
CA LEU A 169 8.17 2.82 13.21
C LEU A 169 8.14 1.30 13.02
N ILE A 170 7.17 0.60 13.61
CA ILE A 170 7.09 -0.86 13.46
C ILE A 170 6.83 -1.21 11.99
N GLY A 171 7.76 -1.95 11.40
CA GLY A 171 7.67 -2.43 10.03
C GLY A 171 8.48 -1.63 9.01
N THR A 172 9.28 -0.67 9.46
CA THR A 172 10.39 -0.10 8.69
C THR A 172 11.64 -0.01 9.58
N ASP A 173 12.80 0.21 8.98
CA ASP A 173 14.03 0.51 9.72
C ASP A 173 14.17 2.01 10.04
N VAL A 174 13.09 2.80 9.87
CA VAL A 174 13.13 4.27 9.96
C VAL A 174 12.95 4.73 11.41
N LEU A 175 13.92 5.54 11.87
CA LEU A 175 13.89 6.21 13.16
C LEU A 175 13.23 7.60 13.05
N ILE A 176 12.42 7.94 14.03
CA ILE A 176 11.66 9.19 14.14
C ILE A 176 12.28 10.03 15.28
N PRO A 177 12.79 11.24 15.01
CA PRO A 177 13.39 12.10 16.05
C PRO A 177 12.44 12.45 17.19
N ALA A 178 12.99 12.70 18.37
CA ALA A 178 12.23 12.95 19.59
C ALA A 178 11.24 14.12 19.46
N GLU A 179 11.64 15.19 18.77
CA GLU A 179 10.81 16.38 18.52
C GLU A 179 9.61 16.07 17.61
N LEU A 180 9.71 15.06 16.76
CA LEU A 180 8.61 14.57 15.92
C LEU A 180 7.75 13.55 16.69
N ILE A 181 8.34 12.71 17.54
CA ILE A 181 7.58 11.85 18.47
C ILE A 181 6.68 12.68 19.38
N ALA A 182 7.20 13.73 20.03
CA ALA A 182 6.40 14.60 20.90
C ALA A 182 5.25 15.30 20.14
N GLN A 183 5.48 15.70 18.88
CA GLN A 183 4.42 16.26 18.02
C GLN A 183 3.35 15.23 17.63
N LEU A 184 3.75 13.97 17.37
CA LEU A 184 2.83 12.87 17.08
C LEU A 184 2.04 12.47 18.33
N ALA A 185 2.68 12.42 19.50
CA ALA A 185 2.07 12.06 20.78
C ALA A 185 0.87 12.96 21.13
N ALA A 186 0.94 14.25 20.82
CA ALA A 186 -0.15 15.21 21.03
C ALA A 186 -1.42 14.96 20.17
N GLN A 187 -1.34 14.06 19.17
CA GLN A 187 -2.45 13.76 18.24
C GLN A 187 -2.73 12.25 18.12
N ALA A 188 -1.81 11.39 18.57
CA ALA A 188 -1.93 9.94 18.50
C ALA A 188 -2.68 9.34 19.69
N LYS A 189 -3.26 8.16 19.49
CA LYS A 189 -3.79 7.35 20.60
C LYS A 189 -2.64 6.66 21.34
N LEU A 190 -2.10 7.33 22.36
CA LEU A 190 -1.11 6.73 23.26
C LEU A 190 -1.65 5.46 23.92
N ARG A 191 -0.79 4.44 24.03
CA ARG A 191 -1.06 3.17 24.70
C ARG A 191 0.18 2.76 25.47
N PRO A 192 0.17 2.78 26.82
CA PRO A 192 1.33 2.40 27.62
C PRO A 192 1.78 0.96 27.32
N LEU A 193 3.08 0.81 27.06
CA LEU A 193 3.72 -0.48 26.80
C LEU A 193 4.42 -0.95 28.08
N VAL A 194 3.75 -1.79 28.85
CA VAL A 194 4.27 -2.27 30.15
C VAL A 194 5.08 -3.56 29.93
N HIS A 195 6.33 -3.58 30.40
CA HIS A 195 7.13 -4.81 30.42
C HIS A 195 6.51 -5.82 31.39
N PRO A 196 6.23 -7.07 30.98
CA PRO A 196 5.48 -8.01 31.81
C PRO A 196 6.29 -8.60 32.98
N GLY A 197 7.64 -8.61 32.89
CA GLY A 197 8.50 -9.20 33.92
C GLY A 197 8.06 -10.63 34.27
N ASP A 198 7.87 -10.91 35.56
CA ASP A 198 7.40 -12.21 36.08
C ASP A 198 5.86 -12.36 36.13
N THR A 199 5.11 -11.58 35.33
CA THR A 199 3.64 -11.73 35.22
C THR A 199 3.28 -13.17 34.81
N PRO A 200 2.35 -13.85 35.53
CA PRO A 200 1.96 -15.22 35.24
C PRO A 200 1.30 -15.36 33.85
N ALA A 201 1.40 -16.56 33.29
CA ALA A 201 0.86 -16.87 31.96
C ALA A 201 -0.66 -16.66 31.87
N GLU A 202 -1.13 -16.21 30.71
CA GLU A 202 -2.56 -16.10 30.44
C GLU A 202 -3.21 -17.49 30.28
N PRO A 203 -4.42 -17.72 30.84
CA PRO A 203 -5.11 -19.01 30.80
C PRO A 203 -5.79 -19.32 29.45
N ARG A 204 -5.28 -18.76 28.35
CA ARG A 204 -5.90 -18.77 27.02
C ARG A 204 -4.84 -18.95 25.93
N TYR A 205 -5.17 -19.69 24.88
CA TYR A 205 -4.31 -19.82 23.70
C TYR A 205 -4.03 -18.47 23.01
N ALA A 206 -5.08 -17.66 22.81
CA ALA A 206 -4.92 -16.32 22.27
C ALA A 206 -4.46 -15.36 23.38
N PRO A 207 -3.30 -14.67 23.24
CA PRO A 207 -2.86 -13.65 24.18
C PRO A 207 -3.81 -12.45 24.19
N SER A 208 -3.85 -11.73 25.31
CA SER A 208 -4.50 -10.43 25.40
C SER A 208 -3.87 -9.42 24.43
N PRO A 209 -4.58 -8.33 24.07
CA PRO A 209 -4.00 -7.24 23.30
C PRO A 209 -2.73 -6.68 23.95
N ALA A 210 -2.66 -6.57 25.29
CA ALA A 210 -1.47 -6.04 25.98
C ALA A 210 -0.24 -6.94 25.78
N LEU A 211 -0.38 -8.26 25.98
CA LEU A 211 0.70 -9.22 25.76
C LEU A 211 1.08 -9.32 24.26
N ALA A 212 0.09 -9.27 23.37
CA ALA A 212 0.30 -9.29 21.93
C ALA A 212 1.05 -8.05 21.42
N ASP A 213 0.72 -6.87 21.95
CA ASP A 213 1.39 -5.62 21.61
C ASP A 213 2.80 -5.58 22.22
N PHE A 214 2.99 -6.06 23.46
CA PHE A 214 4.33 -6.22 24.05
C PHE A 214 5.26 -7.08 23.19
N VAL A 215 4.81 -8.28 22.80
CA VAL A 215 5.64 -9.20 22.00
C VAL A 215 5.98 -8.58 20.64
N ARG A 216 5.03 -7.87 19.98
CA ARG A 216 5.32 -7.16 18.72
C ARG A 216 6.32 -6.01 18.88
N CYS A 217 6.20 -5.21 19.94
CA CYS A 217 7.11 -4.08 20.18
C CYS A 217 8.51 -4.53 20.61
N ARG A 218 8.64 -5.65 21.34
CA ARG A 218 9.94 -6.29 21.63
C ARG A 218 10.57 -6.85 20.35
N ASP A 219 9.79 -7.57 19.56
CA ASP A 219 10.30 -8.35 18.45
C ASP A 219 10.63 -7.50 17.20
N LEU A 220 9.80 -6.49 16.93
CA LEU A 220 9.73 -5.58 15.75
C LEU A 220 9.55 -6.28 14.39
N THR A 221 10.20 -7.42 14.17
CA THR A 221 10.16 -8.21 12.93
C THR A 221 10.03 -9.72 13.21
N CYS A 222 9.81 -10.50 12.16
CA CYS A 222 9.74 -11.95 12.18
C CYS A 222 11.05 -12.58 12.71
N ARG A 223 10.98 -13.24 13.87
CA ARG A 223 12.11 -13.73 14.68
C ARG A 223 12.98 -14.85 14.10
N PHE A 224 12.65 -15.33 12.90
CA PHE A 224 13.42 -16.32 12.17
C PHE A 224 14.71 -15.71 11.57
N PRO A 225 15.85 -16.44 11.50
CA PRO A 225 17.12 -15.87 11.05
C PRO A 225 17.04 -15.18 9.69
N GLY A 226 17.39 -13.89 9.65
CA GLY A 226 17.44 -13.09 8.42
C GLY A 226 16.09 -12.68 7.84
N CYS A 227 14.99 -12.72 8.60
CA CYS A 227 13.68 -12.23 8.14
C CYS A 227 13.40 -10.80 8.63
N ASP A 228 12.98 -9.97 7.68
CA ASP A 228 12.63 -8.55 7.78
C ASP A 228 11.14 -8.28 8.08
N ARG A 229 10.26 -9.26 7.82
CA ARG A 229 8.80 -9.06 7.81
C ARG A 229 8.29 -8.39 9.10
N PRO A 230 7.56 -7.27 9.02
CA PRO A 230 7.03 -6.53 10.17
C PRO A 230 6.28 -7.40 11.18
N ALA A 231 6.41 -7.13 12.48
CA ALA A 231 5.69 -7.83 13.55
C ALA A 231 4.15 -7.70 13.44
N THR A 232 3.63 -6.66 12.78
CA THR A 232 2.21 -6.52 12.39
C THR A 232 1.76 -7.66 11.46
N ASP A 233 2.65 -8.12 10.60
CA ASP A 233 2.44 -9.12 9.54
C ASP A 233 2.86 -10.54 9.99
N THR A 234 2.87 -10.76 11.32
CA THR A 234 3.23 -12.04 11.93
C THR A 234 2.11 -12.66 12.74
N ASP A 235 2.11 -13.99 12.76
CA ASP A 235 1.44 -14.76 13.80
C ASP A 235 2.28 -14.67 15.08
N LEU A 236 1.62 -14.68 16.24
CA LEU A 236 2.28 -14.92 17.52
C LEU A 236 2.34 -16.44 17.73
N ASP A 237 3.55 -16.97 17.80
CA ASP A 237 3.85 -18.40 17.86
C ASP A 237 4.44 -18.76 19.24
N HIS A 238 3.93 -19.82 19.85
CA HIS A 238 4.46 -20.37 21.10
C HIS A 238 5.67 -21.29 20.83
N THR A 239 6.80 -21.05 21.49
CA THR A 239 8.02 -21.86 21.45
C THR A 239 7.75 -23.30 21.88
N ILE A 240 7.31 -23.50 23.12
CA ILE A 240 6.61 -24.71 23.56
C ILE A 240 5.17 -24.60 23.07
N PRO A 241 4.66 -25.48 22.18
CA PRO A 241 3.29 -25.35 21.67
C PRO A 241 2.24 -25.43 22.77
N HIS A 242 1.18 -24.62 22.69
CA HIS A 242 0.10 -24.64 23.69
C HIS A 242 -0.71 -25.96 23.67
N THR A 243 -0.70 -26.72 22.58
CA THR A 243 -1.22 -28.11 22.56
C THR A 243 -0.41 -29.04 23.45
N ASP A 244 0.86 -28.71 23.63
CA ASP A 244 1.87 -29.47 24.35
C ASP A 244 2.04 -28.84 25.76
N GLY A 245 1.01 -28.15 26.28
CA GLY A 245 1.02 -27.51 27.61
C GLY A 245 1.79 -26.19 27.69
N GLY A 246 2.32 -25.67 26.58
CA GLY A 246 3.10 -24.43 26.55
C GLY A 246 2.29 -23.18 26.99
N PRO A 247 2.77 -22.41 27.98
CA PRO A 247 2.03 -21.26 28.53
C PRO A 247 1.95 -20.08 27.57
N THR A 248 0.87 -19.30 27.62
CA THR A 248 0.75 -18.02 26.89
C THR A 248 1.38 -16.89 27.72
N CYS A 249 2.68 -16.72 27.57
CA CYS A 249 3.48 -15.68 28.25
C CYS A 249 4.57 -15.12 27.32
N ALA A 250 5.16 -13.97 27.68
CA ALA A 250 6.12 -13.26 26.83
C ALA A 250 7.40 -14.07 26.51
N SER A 251 7.87 -14.88 27.46
CA SER A 251 9.02 -15.78 27.32
C SER A 251 8.74 -17.00 26.43
N ASN A 252 7.48 -17.36 26.19
CA ASN A 252 7.10 -18.43 25.25
C ASN A 252 6.64 -17.90 23.89
N LEU A 253 6.20 -16.64 23.79
CA LEU A 253 5.66 -16.05 22.57
C LEU A 253 6.70 -15.27 21.76
N LYS A 254 6.60 -15.39 20.43
CA LYS A 254 7.41 -14.65 19.46
C LYS A 254 6.67 -14.41 18.14
N CYS A 255 7.08 -13.37 17.41
CA CYS A 255 6.57 -13.00 16.10
C CYS A 255 7.16 -13.91 15.00
N LEU A 256 6.33 -14.73 14.34
CA LEU A 256 6.71 -15.46 13.14
C LEU A 256 5.75 -15.14 11.99
N CYS A 257 6.29 -14.71 10.85
CA CYS A 257 5.45 -14.60 9.65
C CYS A 257 4.99 -15.99 9.21
N ARG A 258 3.82 -16.06 8.56
CA ARG A 258 3.16 -17.32 8.19
C ARG A 258 4.05 -18.32 7.44
N LEU A 259 5.07 -17.87 6.71
CA LEU A 259 6.07 -18.75 6.09
C LEU A 259 6.95 -19.45 7.16
N HIS A 260 7.59 -18.67 8.03
CA HIS A 260 8.53 -19.20 9.02
C HIS A 260 7.83 -19.93 10.17
N HIS A 261 6.60 -19.54 10.51
CA HIS A 261 5.71 -20.30 11.39
C HIS A 261 5.49 -21.72 10.85
N LEU A 262 5.05 -21.86 9.60
CA LEU A 262 4.86 -23.18 8.98
C LEU A 262 6.17 -24.00 8.85
N ILE A 263 7.31 -23.33 8.67
CA ILE A 263 8.63 -23.99 8.62
C ILE A 263 9.01 -24.58 9.99
N LYS A 264 8.78 -23.83 11.08
CA LYS A 264 8.90 -24.35 12.47
C LYS A 264 7.94 -25.53 12.70
N THR A 265 6.65 -25.35 12.45
CA THR A 265 5.63 -26.36 12.80
C THR A 265 5.83 -27.70 12.07
N PHE A 266 6.32 -27.69 10.82
CA PHE A 266 6.26 -28.87 9.95
C PHE A 266 7.59 -29.35 9.36
N TRP A 267 8.62 -28.51 9.27
CA TRP A 267 9.83 -28.81 8.47
C TRP A 267 11.11 -28.97 9.30
N GLY A 268 11.00 -29.50 10.53
CA GLY A 268 12.14 -29.93 11.35
C GLY A 268 13.03 -28.81 11.89
N TRP A 269 12.53 -27.57 11.91
CA TRP A 269 13.18 -26.47 12.61
C TRP A 269 12.72 -26.45 14.06
N HIS A 270 13.68 -26.37 14.97
CA HIS A 270 13.45 -26.29 16.41
C HIS A 270 13.99 -24.97 16.94
N ASP A 271 13.50 -24.56 18.11
CA ASP A 271 13.79 -23.28 18.71
C ASP A 271 13.74 -23.35 20.23
N ARG A 272 14.68 -22.68 20.89
CA ARG A 272 14.68 -22.43 22.33
C ARG A 272 14.74 -20.93 22.56
N GLN A 273 13.66 -20.37 23.08
CA GLN A 273 13.55 -18.98 23.50
C GLN A 273 14.08 -18.83 24.94
N LEU A 274 14.78 -17.73 25.19
CA LEU A 274 15.32 -17.34 26.48
C LEU A 274 14.46 -16.22 27.11
N PRO A 275 14.57 -15.97 28.44
CA PRO A 275 13.76 -14.97 29.16
C PRO A 275 13.78 -13.54 28.58
N ASP A 276 14.88 -13.14 27.95
CA ASP A 276 15.11 -11.85 27.28
C ASP A 276 14.45 -11.76 25.89
N GLY A 277 13.90 -12.86 25.37
CA GLY A 277 13.40 -12.98 24.00
C GLY A 277 14.45 -13.39 22.96
N THR A 278 15.70 -13.65 23.36
CA THR A 278 16.70 -14.25 22.45
C THR A 278 16.29 -15.67 22.09
N ILE A 279 16.35 -16.02 20.81
CA ILE A 279 15.95 -17.33 20.30
C ILE A 279 17.14 -18.05 19.67
N ILE A 280 17.35 -19.28 20.11
CA ILE A 280 18.35 -20.22 19.60
C ILE A 280 17.62 -21.19 18.69
N TRP A 281 17.72 -20.97 17.37
CA TRP A 281 17.16 -21.81 16.32
C TRP A 281 18.10 -22.96 15.95
N THR A 282 17.58 -24.17 15.84
CA THR A 282 18.28 -25.34 15.30
C THR A 282 17.61 -25.77 14.00
N SER A 283 18.37 -25.77 12.91
CA SER A 283 17.90 -26.22 11.60
C SER A 283 17.82 -27.76 11.52
N PRO A 284 17.10 -28.32 10.51
CA PRO A 284 17.08 -29.76 10.22
C PRO A 284 18.47 -30.38 9.95
N SER A 285 19.47 -29.54 9.67
CA SER A 285 20.86 -29.94 9.44
C SER A 285 21.72 -29.91 10.72
N GLY A 286 21.11 -29.70 11.89
CA GLY A 286 21.81 -29.54 13.18
C GLY A 286 22.51 -28.18 13.35
N ARG A 287 22.59 -27.34 12.31
CA ARG A 287 23.18 -25.99 12.41
C ARG A 287 22.33 -25.08 13.29
N THR A 288 22.99 -24.40 14.24
CA THR A 288 22.39 -23.44 15.16
C THR A 288 22.51 -22.00 14.64
N HIS A 289 21.49 -21.19 14.87
CA HIS A 289 21.43 -19.75 14.59
C HIS A 289 20.83 -19.02 15.80
N VAL A 290 21.36 -17.84 16.17
CA VAL A 290 20.85 -17.05 17.30
C VAL A 290 20.24 -15.75 16.78
N THR A 291 19.08 -15.36 17.30
CA THR A 291 18.44 -14.06 17.01
C THR A 291 18.03 -13.35 18.30
N ALA A 292 18.54 -12.13 18.53
CA ALA A 292 18.12 -11.22 19.62
C ALA A 292 16.96 -10.32 19.13
N PRO A 293 16.00 -9.89 19.99
CA PRO A 293 14.83 -9.12 19.56
C PRO A 293 15.18 -7.81 18.84
N GLY A 294 14.30 -7.32 17.96
CA GLY A 294 14.55 -6.06 17.24
C GLY A 294 14.69 -4.86 18.18
N ALA A 295 13.96 -4.87 19.30
CA ALA A 295 14.09 -3.86 20.34
C ALA A 295 15.44 -3.90 21.10
N ALA A 296 16.25 -4.96 21.00
CA ALA A 296 17.47 -5.09 21.80
C ALA A 296 18.52 -3.99 21.54
N LEU A 297 18.46 -3.33 20.38
CA LEU A 297 19.32 -2.20 20.02
C LEU A 297 18.72 -0.83 20.37
N LEU A 298 17.38 -0.70 20.39
CA LEU A 298 16.67 0.59 20.43
C LEU A 298 15.92 0.83 21.75
N PHE A 299 15.39 -0.24 22.35
CA PHE A 299 14.61 -0.25 23.58
C PHE A 299 15.02 -1.47 24.43
N PRO A 300 16.26 -1.50 24.97
CA PRO A 300 16.81 -2.67 25.67
C PRO A 300 15.95 -3.13 26.86
N ASP A 301 15.23 -2.21 27.51
CA ASP A 301 14.29 -2.51 28.60
C ASP A 301 13.13 -3.42 28.18
N LEU A 302 12.75 -3.46 26.89
CA LEU A 302 11.76 -4.40 26.37
C LEU A 302 12.32 -5.83 26.25
N CYS A 303 13.64 -5.99 26.34
CA CYS A 303 14.36 -7.26 26.30
C CYS A 303 14.90 -7.64 27.70
N ALA A 304 14.43 -7.00 28.76
CA ALA A 304 14.70 -7.46 30.12
C ALA A 304 14.13 -8.89 30.32
N PRO A 305 14.70 -9.70 31.24
CA PRO A 305 14.18 -11.04 31.50
C PRO A 305 12.70 -11.05 31.91
N THR A 306 11.94 -11.94 31.31
CA THR A 306 10.54 -12.24 31.63
C THR A 306 10.40 -13.63 32.27
N ALA A 307 9.26 -13.91 32.91
CA ALA A 307 8.96 -15.15 33.63
C ALA A 307 9.58 -16.40 32.99
N GLN A 308 10.45 -17.12 33.71
CA GLN A 308 11.09 -18.33 33.17
C GLN A 308 10.05 -19.41 32.85
N ILE A 309 10.17 -20.00 31.66
CA ILE A 309 9.35 -21.15 31.24
C ILE A 309 10.13 -22.45 31.43
N THR A 310 9.71 -23.24 32.41
CA THR A 310 10.09 -24.65 32.49
C THR A 310 9.38 -25.41 31.37
N ALA A 311 10.12 -26.06 30.49
CA ALA A 311 9.53 -26.98 29.53
C ALA A 311 8.96 -28.20 30.28
N PRO A 312 7.74 -28.68 29.96
CA PRO A 312 7.26 -29.94 30.51
C PRO A 312 8.15 -31.11 30.05
N ASP A 313 8.29 -32.14 30.88
CA ASP A 313 8.86 -33.41 30.45
C ASP A 313 7.95 -34.04 29.39
N HIS A 314 8.43 -34.11 28.15
CA HIS A 314 7.67 -34.63 27.02
C HIS A 314 8.16 -36.00 26.56
N PRO A 315 7.25 -36.95 26.27
CA PRO A 315 7.58 -38.14 25.49
C PRO A 315 7.92 -37.75 24.04
N GLU A 316 8.51 -38.67 23.28
CA GLU A 316 9.04 -38.36 21.94
C GLU A 316 8.02 -37.68 21.01
N PRO A 317 8.46 -36.67 20.23
CA PRO A 317 7.57 -35.89 19.38
C PRO A 317 6.98 -36.77 18.26
N CYS A 318 5.66 -36.72 18.10
CA CYS A 318 4.96 -37.45 17.04
C CYS A 318 5.53 -37.12 15.66
N THR A 319 6.15 -38.12 15.03
CA THR A 319 6.92 -37.98 13.79
C THR A 319 6.09 -37.64 12.56
N ASP A 320 4.76 -37.85 12.60
CA ASP A 320 3.84 -37.54 11.50
C ASP A 320 3.00 -36.27 11.71
N ARG A 321 3.58 -35.23 12.34
CA ARG A 321 3.04 -33.85 12.27
C ARG A 321 2.83 -33.38 10.80
N SER A 322 3.47 -34.03 9.83
CA SER A 322 3.32 -33.78 8.39
C SER A 322 1.92 -34.09 7.84
N ALA A 323 1.24 -35.13 8.36
CA ALA A 323 -0.05 -35.61 7.83
C ALA A 323 -1.20 -34.60 7.95
N MET A 324 -1.13 -33.67 8.92
CA MET A 324 -2.17 -32.66 9.13
C MET A 324 -2.17 -31.54 8.08
N MET A 325 -1.14 -31.46 7.23
CA MET A 325 -1.11 -30.48 6.13
C MET A 325 -2.22 -30.75 5.10
N PRO A 326 -3.11 -29.78 4.79
CA PRO A 326 -4.19 -29.97 3.82
C PRO A 326 -3.68 -30.41 2.44
N ARG A 327 -3.81 -31.71 2.13
CA ARG A 327 -3.24 -32.31 0.92
C ARG A 327 -3.71 -31.56 -0.33
N ARG A 328 -2.75 -30.98 -1.04
CA ARG A 328 -2.98 -29.95 -2.06
C ARG A 328 -3.68 -30.54 -3.28
N ARG A 329 -5.02 -30.43 -3.35
CA ARG A 329 -5.91 -30.98 -4.40
C ARG A 329 -5.52 -30.66 -5.87
N ARG A 330 -4.55 -29.76 -6.12
CA ARG A 330 -3.92 -29.53 -7.43
C ARG A 330 -2.41 -29.34 -7.29
N THR A 331 -1.63 -30.01 -8.14
CA THR A 331 -0.16 -29.91 -8.18
C THR A 331 0.33 -28.47 -8.39
N ARG A 332 1.60 -28.18 -8.06
CA ARG A 332 2.22 -26.87 -8.34
C ARG A 332 2.11 -26.55 -9.84
N THR A 333 2.44 -27.53 -10.69
CA THR A 333 2.32 -27.48 -12.15
C THR A 333 0.90 -27.14 -12.62
N ARG A 334 -0.14 -27.83 -12.11
CA ARG A 334 -1.52 -27.56 -12.56
C ARG A 334 -2.03 -26.19 -12.09
N ARG A 335 -1.71 -25.73 -10.88
CA ARG A 335 -2.00 -24.33 -10.49
C ARG A 335 -1.27 -23.31 -11.37
N ARG A 336 -0.04 -23.60 -11.82
CA ARG A 336 0.71 -22.70 -12.72
C ARG A 336 0.06 -22.65 -14.11
N TYR A 337 -0.41 -23.78 -14.65
CA TYR A 337 -1.21 -23.80 -15.88
C TYR A 337 -2.57 -23.11 -15.72
N ASP A 338 -3.30 -23.37 -14.63
CA ASP A 338 -4.58 -22.72 -14.34
C ASP A 338 -4.44 -21.19 -14.29
N TYR A 339 -3.40 -20.68 -13.61
CA TYR A 339 -3.06 -19.25 -13.55
C TYR A 339 -2.69 -18.70 -14.93
N ILE A 340 -1.75 -19.32 -15.65
CA ILE A 340 -1.37 -18.87 -17.01
C ILE A 340 -2.56 -18.89 -17.98
N ALA A 341 -3.51 -19.82 -17.81
CA ALA A 341 -4.73 -19.87 -18.61
C ALA A 341 -5.76 -18.79 -18.24
N ALA A 342 -5.83 -18.41 -16.95
CA ALA A 342 -6.61 -17.26 -16.50
C ALA A 342 -6.02 -15.94 -17.00
N GLU A 343 -4.72 -15.74 -16.86
CA GLU A 343 -4.01 -14.55 -17.35
C GLU A 343 -4.16 -14.41 -18.87
N ARG A 344 -3.93 -15.50 -19.62
CA ARG A 344 -4.18 -15.56 -21.07
C ARG A 344 -5.66 -15.41 -21.46
N ARG A 345 -6.61 -15.51 -20.53
CA ARG A 345 -8.04 -15.21 -20.78
C ARG A 345 -8.31 -13.72 -20.56
N HIS A 346 -7.86 -13.18 -19.43
CA HIS A 346 -7.93 -11.75 -19.12
C HIS A 346 -7.24 -10.91 -20.21
N HIS A 347 -6.01 -11.27 -20.59
CA HIS A 347 -5.26 -10.63 -21.68
C HIS A 347 -5.87 -10.82 -23.07
N ARG A 348 -6.84 -11.73 -23.26
CA ARG A 348 -7.63 -11.82 -24.51
C ARG A 348 -8.86 -10.93 -24.44
N GLN A 349 -9.53 -10.88 -23.29
CA GLN A 349 -10.67 -9.99 -23.05
C GLN A 349 -10.27 -8.51 -23.12
N THR A 350 -9.11 -8.13 -22.55
CA THR A 350 -8.58 -6.75 -22.64
C THR A 350 -7.96 -6.40 -24.00
N ARG A 351 -7.74 -7.38 -24.88
CA ARG A 351 -7.31 -7.18 -26.27
C ARG A 351 -8.46 -7.16 -27.28
N GLN A 352 -9.62 -7.70 -26.93
CA GLN A 352 -10.82 -7.50 -27.72
C GLN A 352 -11.27 -6.04 -27.56
N PRO A 353 -11.36 -5.25 -28.65
CA PRO A 353 -12.04 -3.97 -28.56
C PRO A 353 -13.49 -4.25 -28.14
N HIS A 354 -14.10 -3.35 -27.36
CA HIS A 354 -15.54 -3.41 -27.11
C HIS A 354 -16.26 -3.37 -28.47
N GLN A 355 -16.82 -4.51 -28.88
CA GLN A 355 -17.84 -4.53 -29.91
C GLN A 355 -19.07 -3.82 -29.35
N THR A 356 -19.15 -2.52 -29.61
CA THR A 356 -20.39 -1.76 -29.48
C THR A 356 -21.38 -2.31 -30.50
N SER A 357 -22.16 -3.31 -30.09
CA SER A 357 -23.26 -3.84 -30.90
C SER A 357 -24.14 -2.69 -31.38
N PRO A 358 -24.42 -2.57 -32.68
CA PRO A 358 -25.35 -1.56 -33.17
C PRO A 358 -26.74 -1.80 -32.54
N PRO A 359 -27.52 -0.74 -32.28
CA PRO A 359 -28.87 -0.90 -31.77
C PRO A 359 -29.71 -1.71 -32.78
N PRO A 360 -30.55 -2.65 -32.33
CA PRO A 360 -31.25 -3.57 -33.22
C PRO A 360 -32.24 -2.82 -34.12
N THR A 361 -32.04 -2.93 -35.44
CA THR A 361 -32.94 -2.36 -36.44
C THR A 361 -34.28 -3.09 -36.40
N GLN A 362 -35.35 -2.39 -36.01
CA GLN A 362 -36.70 -2.95 -36.06
C GLN A 362 -37.17 -3.02 -37.53
N LEU A 363 -37.23 -4.24 -38.06
CA LEU A 363 -37.88 -4.55 -39.33
C LEU A 363 -39.31 -5.04 -39.07
N THR A 364 -40.28 -4.34 -39.62
CA THR A 364 -41.71 -4.66 -39.50
C THR A 364 -42.19 -5.57 -40.63
N ALA A 365 -42.76 -6.72 -40.30
CA ALA A 365 -43.55 -7.54 -41.23
C ALA A 365 -44.72 -8.20 -40.47
N HIS A 366 -45.85 -8.40 -41.13
CA HIS A 366 -47.10 -8.88 -40.51
C HIS A 366 -47.31 -10.39 -40.72
N GLY A 367 -47.89 -11.08 -39.72
CA GLY A 367 -48.39 -12.47 -39.83
C GLY A 367 -49.08 -12.95 -38.55
N ARG A 368 -50.32 -13.45 -38.66
CA ARG A 368 -51.22 -13.91 -37.55
C ARG A 368 -52.48 -14.56 -38.17
N PRO A 369 -53.27 -15.47 -37.55
CA PRO A 369 -53.07 -16.37 -36.38
C PRO A 369 -53.13 -17.86 -36.88
N PRO A 370 -53.86 -18.88 -36.33
CA PRO A 370 -54.62 -19.06 -35.05
C PRO A 370 -53.69 -19.27 -33.84
N ASN A 371 -53.99 -19.03 -32.55
CA ASN A 371 -55.23 -18.94 -31.74
C ASN A 371 -55.81 -20.30 -31.27
N ASP A 372 -55.58 -20.61 -29.97
CA ASP A 372 -56.57 -21.21 -29.06
C ASP A 372 -56.24 -20.79 -27.60
N GLU A 373 -57.23 -20.85 -26.71
CA GLU A 373 -57.24 -20.26 -25.34
C GLU A 373 -57.71 -21.33 -24.29
N PRO A 374 -57.87 -21.09 -22.94
CA PRO A 374 -58.19 -19.82 -22.26
C PRO A 374 -57.44 -19.43 -20.96
N HIS A 375 -57.66 -18.17 -20.57
CA HIS A 375 -57.30 -17.54 -19.28
C HIS A 375 -58.29 -17.85 -18.13
N PRO A 376 -57.93 -17.66 -16.83
CA PRO A 376 -58.15 -16.38 -16.10
C PRO A 376 -57.08 -16.09 -15.00
N SER A 377 -57.04 -14.98 -14.23
CA SER A 377 -57.33 -13.53 -14.40
C SER A 377 -56.65 -12.79 -13.21
N LYS A 378 -56.18 -11.52 -13.26
CA LYS A 378 -56.90 -10.23 -13.10
C LYS A 378 -55.90 -9.08 -13.40
N ARG A 379 -56.22 -8.07 -14.22
CA ARG A 379 -56.57 -6.67 -13.87
C ARG A 379 -55.72 -6.04 -12.73
N GLY A 380 -55.03 -4.89 -12.86
CA GLY A 380 -54.90 -3.88 -13.94
C GLY A 380 -55.17 -2.44 -13.44
N GLY A 381 -54.64 -1.33 -13.96
CA GLY A 381 -53.73 -1.05 -15.10
C GLY A 381 -53.98 0.37 -15.70
N ARG A 382 -53.02 0.96 -16.48
CA ARG A 382 -53.02 2.33 -17.11
C ARG A 382 -52.62 3.48 -16.16
N SER A 383 -52.00 4.61 -16.56
CA SER A 383 -51.31 5.12 -17.78
C SER A 383 -50.47 6.39 -17.38
N SER A 384 -49.89 7.32 -18.17
CA SER A 384 -49.89 7.73 -19.60
C SER A 384 -48.54 8.42 -19.98
N LEU A 385 -48.36 8.90 -21.23
CA LEU A 385 -47.24 9.75 -21.71
C LEU A 385 -47.72 10.80 -22.74
N PRO A 386 -47.00 11.93 -22.93
CA PRO A 386 -46.79 12.41 -24.30
C PRO A 386 -45.41 13.06 -24.62
N ARG A 387 -44.70 12.43 -25.58
CA ARG A 387 -43.97 12.99 -26.75
C ARG A 387 -43.16 14.33 -26.67
N LEU A 388 -41.84 14.17 -26.90
CA LEU A 388 -41.01 14.81 -27.95
C LEU A 388 -40.86 16.35 -28.08
N ARG A 389 -39.59 16.79 -28.15
CA ARG A 389 -39.02 17.58 -29.28
C ARG A 389 -37.49 17.35 -29.38
N ARG A 390 -36.92 17.41 -30.59
CA ARG A 390 -35.45 17.40 -30.86
C ARG A 390 -34.99 18.81 -31.29
N ARG A 391 -33.70 19.11 -31.11
CA ARG A 391 -32.99 20.26 -31.70
C ARG A 391 -31.84 19.77 -32.61
N PRO A 392 -31.39 20.56 -33.61
CA PRO A 392 -30.26 20.23 -34.48
C PRO A 392 -28.89 20.47 -33.80
N PRO A 393 -27.77 19.98 -34.38
CA PRO A 393 -26.45 20.03 -33.74
C PRO A 393 -25.76 21.40 -33.85
N GLY A 394 -25.01 21.76 -32.80
CA GLY A 394 -24.01 22.83 -32.81
C GLY A 394 -22.60 22.25 -32.72
N SER A 395 -21.60 22.99 -33.23
CA SER A 395 -20.20 22.54 -33.30
C SER A 395 -19.54 22.45 -31.91
N GLY A 396 -19.32 21.23 -31.41
CA GLY A 396 -18.62 20.99 -30.16
C GLY A 396 -17.10 20.90 -30.33
N TRP A 397 -16.37 21.89 -29.82
CA TRP A 397 -14.98 21.68 -29.37
C TRP A 397 -15.03 21.24 -27.91
N SER A 398 -14.54 20.04 -27.60
CA SER A 398 -14.40 19.56 -26.23
C SER A 398 -12.97 19.69 -25.75
N ALA A 399 -12.74 20.59 -24.80
CA ALA A 399 -11.70 20.38 -23.80
C ALA A 399 -12.18 19.32 -22.80
N ALA A 400 -11.24 18.64 -22.16
CA ALA A 400 -11.47 17.66 -21.08
C ALA A 400 -10.72 18.12 -19.83
#